data_AF-A0A537KH30-F1
#
_entry.id   AF-A0A537KH30-F1
#
_cell.length_a   1.000
_cell.length_b   1.000
_cell.length_c   1.000
_cell.angle_alpha   90.00
_cell.angle_beta   90.00
_cell.angle_gamma   90.00
#
_symmetry.space_group_name_H-M   'P 1'
#
loop_
_entity.id
_entity.type
_entity.pdbx_description
1 polymer ?
#
loop_
_entity_poly.entity_id
_entity_poly.type
_entity_poly.pdbx_seq_one_letter_code
_entity_poly.pdbx_strand_id
1 'polypeptide(L)'
;MPRTEFIATGFHVPARVVSNDDLARMMDTSDEWIVQRSGIQTRYWVANGDTGASLAKEASLKALAKADLTPADLDCIVYCTCTPDHFEPGNGVFLQRDLGITDIPAVDVRNQCSGFIYGLSIADAWIRTGQYQRILLVGAEVHSRGLDKTTRGRDT
;
A
#
# COMPACT_ATOMS: atom_id res chain seq x y z
N MET A 1 11.01 -28.65 3.70
CA MET A 1 10.39 -27.51 2.98
C MET A 1 10.83 -26.25 3.69
N PRO A 2 11.26 -25.21 2.94
CA PRO A 2 11.54 -23.89 3.51
C PRO A 2 10.36 -23.41 4.36
N ARG A 3 10.63 -22.63 5.40
CA ARG A 3 9.60 -21.92 6.17
C ARG A 3 9.66 -20.45 5.79
N THR A 4 8.49 -19.82 5.75
CA THR A 4 8.37 -18.38 5.51
C THR A 4 8.51 -17.63 6.83
N GLU A 5 9.24 -16.52 6.82
CA GLU A 5 9.34 -15.60 7.94
C GLU A 5 9.31 -14.14 7.46
N PHE A 6 8.86 -13.24 8.32
CA PHE A 6 8.99 -11.81 8.07
C PHE A 6 10.37 -11.34 8.56
N ILE A 7 11.28 -11.05 7.63
CA ILE A 7 12.63 -10.57 7.95
C ILE A 7 12.63 -9.11 8.45
N ALA A 8 11.75 -8.26 7.90
CA ALA A 8 11.58 -6.87 8.30
C ALA A 8 10.24 -6.30 7.81
N THR A 9 9.83 -5.19 8.40
CA THR A 9 8.64 -4.42 7.98
C THR A 9 8.93 -2.93 7.90
N GLY A 10 8.28 -2.26 6.96
CA GLY A 10 8.38 -0.82 6.74
C GLY A 10 7.01 -0.25 6.43
N PHE A 11 6.80 1.01 6.80
CA PHE A 11 5.59 1.74 6.44
C PHE A 11 5.94 3.18 6.08
N HIS A 12 5.08 3.78 5.26
CA HIS A 12 5.17 5.18 4.90
C HIS A 12 3.75 5.74 4.75
N VAL A 13 3.56 6.97 5.20
CA VAL A 13 2.35 7.76 5.00
C VAL A 13 2.77 9.11 4.41
N PRO A 14 1.95 9.72 3.54
CA PRO A 14 2.28 11.03 2.98
C PRO A 14 2.32 12.11 4.07
N ALA A 15 3.00 13.22 3.81
CA ALA A 15 3.24 14.24 4.83
C ALA A 15 1.99 15.04 5.25
N ARG A 16 0.98 15.13 4.38
CA ARG A 16 -0.20 15.96 4.63
C ARG A 16 -1.18 15.25 5.56
N VAL A 17 -1.26 15.74 6.80
CA VAL A 17 -2.31 15.41 7.76
C VAL A 17 -3.60 16.15 7.37
N VAL A 18 -4.73 15.44 7.43
CA VAL A 18 -6.08 15.97 7.24
C VAL A 18 -6.88 15.67 8.50
N SER A 19 -7.25 16.72 9.22
CA SER A 19 -8.08 16.63 10.42
C SER A 19 -9.56 16.44 10.08
N ASN A 20 -10.38 16.14 11.09
CA ASN A 20 -11.84 16.16 10.92
C ASN A 20 -12.37 17.57 10.59
N ASP A 21 -11.78 18.63 11.16
CA ASP A 21 -12.14 20.01 10.83
C ASP A 21 -11.85 20.35 9.37
N ASP A 22 -10.75 19.82 8.81
CA ASP A 22 -10.45 19.96 7.38
C ASP A 22 -11.50 19.25 6.52
N LEU A 23 -12.02 18.10 6.96
CA LEU A 23 -13.12 17.43 6.27
C LEU A 23 -14.44 18.20 6.38
N ALA A 24 -14.75 18.78 7.54
CA ALA A 24 -15.95 19.59 7.75
C ALA A 24 -15.99 20.85 6.86
N ARG A 25 -14.83 21.32 6.37
CA ARG A 25 -14.74 22.41 5.38
C ARG A 25 -15.07 21.97 3.94
N MET A 26 -15.10 20.67 3.66
CA MET A 26 -15.29 20.13 2.30
C MET A 26 -16.42 19.11 2.17
N MET A 27 -17.01 18.70 3.30
CA MET A 27 -18.09 17.73 3.41
C MET A 27 -19.06 18.22 4.48
N ASP A 28 -20.35 17.96 4.28
CA ASP A 28 -21.35 18.16 5.33
C ASP A 28 -21.11 17.11 6.43
N THR A 29 -20.35 17.45 7.48
CA THR A 29 -19.99 16.55 8.59
C THR A 29 -19.44 17.36 9.77
N SER A 30 -19.13 16.69 10.89
CA SER A 30 -18.48 17.31 12.05
C SER A 30 -17.47 16.34 12.69
N ASP A 31 -16.52 16.88 13.45
CA ASP A 31 -15.59 16.08 14.24
C ASP A 31 -16.31 15.08 15.15
N GLU A 32 -17.28 15.56 15.91
CA GLU A 32 -18.05 14.74 16.85
C GLU A 32 -18.76 13.57 16.15
N TRP A 33 -19.35 13.81 14.97
CA TRP A 33 -19.99 12.76 14.19
C TRP A 33 -18.98 11.72 13.69
N ILE A 34 -17.83 12.15 13.16
CA ILE A 34 -16.79 11.25 12.62
C ILE A 34 -16.19 10.39 13.75
N VAL A 35 -15.85 11.00 14.88
CA VAL A 35 -15.27 10.29 16.03
C VAL A 35 -16.27 9.29 16.59
N GLN A 36 -17.54 9.69 16.78
CA GLN A 36 -18.57 8.78 17.29
C GLN A 36 -18.78 7.54 16.41
N ARG A 37 -18.75 7.71 15.08
CA ARG A 37 -19.05 6.63 14.13
C ARG A 37 -17.86 5.75 13.76
N SER A 38 -16.65 6.29 13.81
CA SER A 38 -15.46 5.59 13.29
C SER A 38 -14.24 5.61 14.20
N GLY A 39 -14.21 6.48 15.21
CA GLY A 39 -13.03 6.73 16.05
C GLY A 39 -11.90 7.50 15.36
N ILE A 40 -12.05 7.92 14.10
CA ILE A 40 -10.98 8.57 13.33
C ILE A 40 -10.90 10.06 13.68
N GLN A 41 -9.69 10.53 14.04
CA GLN A 41 -9.40 11.94 14.30
C GLN A 41 -8.62 12.60 13.17
N THR A 42 -7.68 11.86 12.56
CA THR A 42 -6.85 12.32 11.47
C THR A 42 -6.66 11.22 10.43
N ARG A 43 -6.35 11.64 9.21
CA ARG A 43 -5.88 10.77 8.13
C ARG A 43 -4.78 11.46 7.33
N TYR A 44 -4.09 10.70 6.50
CA TYR A 44 -3.05 11.23 5.61
C TYR A 44 -3.53 11.19 4.17
N TRP A 45 -3.47 12.34 3.49
CA TRP A 45 -3.81 12.44 2.08
C TRP A 45 -2.55 12.71 1.27
N VAL A 46 -2.50 12.15 0.06
CA VAL A 46 -1.37 12.39 -0.84
C VAL A 46 -1.34 13.84 -1.33
N ALA A 47 -0.15 14.35 -1.61
CA ALA A 47 0.01 15.60 -2.34
C ALA A 47 -0.12 15.37 -3.86
N ASN A 48 -0.09 16.46 -4.63
CA ASN A 48 0.01 16.35 -6.08
C ASN A 48 1.36 15.70 -6.45
N GLY A 49 1.33 14.66 -7.28
CA GLY A 49 2.52 13.92 -7.74
C GLY A 49 2.85 12.64 -6.97
N ASP A 50 2.41 12.50 -5.72
CA ASP A 50 2.56 11.26 -4.95
C ASP A 50 1.73 10.14 -5.60
N THR A 51 2.25 8.93 -5.68
CA THR A 51 1.55 7.78 -6.28
C THR A 51 1.52 6.60 -5.32
N GLY A 52 0.68 5.59 -5.58
CA GLY A 52 0.73 4.35 -4.82
C GLY A 52 2.15 3.74 -4.86
N ALA A 53 2.77 3.71 -6.04
CA ALA A 53 4.13 3.22 -6.22
C ALA A 53 5.18 4.05 -5.45
N SER A 54 5.04 5.38 -5.37
CA SER A 54 5.97 6.22 -4.60
C SER A 54 5.85 5.98 -3.09
N LEU A 55 4.63 5.84 -2.56
CA LEU A 55 4.42 5.47 -1.15
C LEU A 55 4.99 4.09 -0.84
N ALA A 56 4.77 3.13 -1.75
CA ALA A 56 5.32 1.79 -1.66
C ALA A 56 6.85 1.81 -1.64
N LYS A 57 7.50 2.57 -2.53
CA LYS A 57 8.96 2.72 -2.58
C LYS A 57 9.53 3.12 -1.23
N GLU A 58 8.98 4.16 -0.61
CA GLU A 58 9.44 4.65 0.69
C GLU A 58 9.25 3.63 1.81
N ALA A 59 8.14 2.87 1.80
CA ALA A 59 7.92 1.79 2.76
C ALA A 59 8.90 0.61 2.53
N SER A 60 9.13 0.24 1.27
CA SER A 60 10.03 -0.84 0.88
C SER A 60 11.49 -0.54 1.24
N LEU A 61 11.98 0.67 0.95
CA LEU A 61 13.34 1.07 1.32
C LEU A 61 13.57 1.01 2.84
N LYS A 62 12.58 1.41 3.65
CA LYS A 62 12.64 1.28 5.11
C LYS A 62 12.66 -0.17 5.58
N ALA A 63 11.90 -1.06 4.92
CA ALA A 63 11.91 -2.50 5.24
C ALA A 63 13.26 -3.13 4.89
N LEU A 64 13.78 -2.85 3.69
CA LEU A 64 15.08 -3.34 3.21
C LEU A 64 16.22 -2.87 4.11
N ALA A 65 16.25 -1.58 4.46
CA ALA A 65 17.28 -1.03 5.35
C ALA A 65 17.29 -1.69 6.74
N LYS A 66 16.12 -2.04 7.30
CA LYS A 66 16.03 -2.76 8.58
C LYS A 66 16.50 -4.22 8.50
N ALA A 67 16.41 -4.83 7.31
CA ALA A 67 16.89 -6.17 7.04
C ALA A 67 18.36 -6.21 6.62
N ASP A 68 19.03 -5.05 6.51
CA ASP A 68 20.37 -4.90 5.94
C ASP A 68 20.47 -5.49 4.52
N LEU A 69 19.40 -5.27 3.73
CA LEU A 69 19.26 -5.72 2.34
C LEU A 69 19.17 -4.54 1.37
N THR A 70 19.48 -4.83 0.12
CA THR A 70 19.32 -3.91 -1.02
C THR A 70 18.19 -4.37 -1.94
N PRO A 71 17.68 -3.50 -2.84
CA PRO A 71 16.70 -3.92 -3.85
C PRO A 71 17.15 -5.12 -4.70
N ALA A 72 18.45 -5.29 -4.93
CA ALA A 72 19.02 -6.39 -5.71
C ALA A 72 18.96 -7.75 -4.98
N ASP A 73 18.64 -7.76 -3.68
CA ASP A 73 18.48 -8.98 -2.90
C ASP A 73 17.08 -9.61 -3.03
N LEU A 74 16.14 -8.94 -3.71
CA LEU A 74 14.77 -9.41 -3.90
C LEU A 74 14.67 -10.29 -5.14
N ASP A 75 13.85 -11.34 -5.07
CA ASP A 75 13.58 -12.23 -6.20
C ASP A 75 12.21 -11.99 -6.85
N CYS A 76 11.30 -11.31 -6.14
CA CYS A 76 9.94 -11.06 -6.61
C CYS A 76 9.26 -9.91 -5.84
N ILE A 77 8.34 -9.20 -6.50
CA ILE A 77 7.44 -8.22 -5.89
C ILE A 77 6.00 -8.72 -5.98
N VAL A 78 5.30 -8.74 -4.84
CA VAL A 78 3.86 -8.92 -4.75
C VAL A 78 3.24 -7.62 -4.27
N TYR A 79 2.53 -6.93 -5.16
CA TYR A 79 1.95 -5.61 -4.89
C TYR A 79 0.43 -5.72 -4.74
N CYS A 80 -0.11 -5.31 -3.60
CA CYS A 80 -1.54 -5.37 -3.31
C CYS A 80 -2.15 -3.96 -3.34
N THR A 81 -3.11 -3.73 -4.25
CA THR A 81 -3.83 -2.44 -4.33
C THR A 81 -5.19 -2.52 -5.01
N CYS A 82 -6.15 -1.71 -4.59
CA CYS A 82 -7.40 -1.45 -5.30
C CYS A 82 -7.48 -0.02 -5.85
N THR A 83 -6.46 0.82 -5.65
CA THR A 83 -6.35 2.19 -6.16
C THR A 83 -5.07 2.38 -6.98
N PRO A 84 -4.96 1.70 -8.13
CA PRO A 84 -3.71 1.72 -8.86
C PRO A 84 -3.45 3.06 -9.53
N ASP A 85 -2.18 3.33 -9.80
CA ASP A 85 -1.76 4.55 -10.47
C ASP A 85 -2.21 4.57 -11.94
N HIS A 86 -2.30 3.39 -12.55
CA HIS A 86 -2.82 3.16 -13.89
C HIS A 86 -3.78 1.97 -13.90
N PHE A 87 -4.70 1.94 -14.87
CA PHE A 87 -5.54 0.75 -15.08
C PHE A 87 -4.67 -0.46 -15.47
N GLU A 88 -3.70 -0.21 -16.34
CA GLU A 88 -2.66 -1.14 -16.75
C GLU A 88 -1.41 -0.33 -17.18
N PRO A 89 -0.19 -0.85 -16.96
CA PRO A 89 0.17 -2.08 -16.23
C PRO A 89 -0.03 -1.95 -14.70
N GLY A 90 0.20 -3.04 -13.96
CA GLY A 90 0.11 -3.07 -12.48
C GLY A 90 1.14 -2.18 -11.78
N ASN A 91 0.87 -1.82 -10.53
CA ASN A 91 1.75 -0.97 -9.73
C ASN A 91 3.10 -1.62 -9.39
N GLY A 92 3.17 -2.95 -9.36
CA GLY A 92 4.39 -3.70 -9.07
C GLY A 92 5.54 -3.35 -10.02
N VAL A 93 5.27 -3.14 -11.32
CA VAL A 93 6.34 -2.78 -12.28
C VAL A 93 6.82 -1.35 -12.12
N PHE A 94 5.98 -0.43 -11.65
CA PHE A 94 6.41 0.93 -11.32
C PHE A 94 7.27 0.94 -10.06
N LEU A 95 6.87 0.18 -9.02
CA LEU A 95 7.71 0.00 -7.83
C LEU A 95 9.06 -0.64 -8.18
N GLN A 96 9.05 -1.65 -9.04
CA GLN A 96 10.26 -2.32 -9.54
C GLN A 96 11.23 -1.31 -10.16
N ARG A 97 10.74 -0.51 -11.12
CA ARG A 97 11.50 0.57 -11.76
C ARG A 97 12.03 1.56 -10.73
N ASP A 98 11.18 1.99 -9.80
CA ASP A 98 11.49 3.04 -8.84
C ASP A 98 12.51 2.59 -7.77
N LEU A 99 12.62 1.27 -7.54
CA LEU A 99 13.67 0.62 -6.74
C LEU A 99 14.94 0.30 -7.53
N GLY A 100 14.95 0.55 -8.85
CA GLY A 100 16.10 0.28 -9.72
C GLY A 100 16.30 -1.20 -10.06
N ILE A 101 15.25 -2.01 -9.97
CA ILE A 101 15.29 -3.44 -10.30
C ILE A 101 14.81 -3.64 -11.75
N THR A 102 15.38 -4.58 -12.50
CA THR A 102 15.02 -4.77 -13.92
C THR A 102 14.69 -6.20 -14.32
N ASP A 103 14.97 -7.17 -13.47
CA ASP A 103 15.12 -8.58 -13.84
C ASP A 103 14.34 -9.56 -12.94
N ILE A 104 13.42 -9.05 -12.12
CA ILE A 104 12.53 -9.86 -11.27
C ILE A 104 11.07 -9.75 -11.69
N PRO A 105 10.24 -10.77 -11.46
CA PRO A 105 8.80 -10.66 -11.65
C PRO A 105 8.16 -9.72 -10.62
N ALA A 106 7.22 -8.90 -11.09
CA ALA A 106 6.33 -8.11 -10.25
C ALA A 106 4.87 -8.44 -10.60
N VAL A 107 4.09 -8.83 -9.60
CA VAL A 107 2.66 -9.15 -9.75
C VAL A 107 1.80 -8.23 -8.91
N ASP A 108 0.62 -7.90 -9.42
CA ASP A 108 -0.40 -7.16 -8.68
C ASP A 108 -1.52 -8.10 -8.20
N VAL A 109 -1.89 -7.97 -6.93
CA VAL A 109 -3.01 -8.68 -6.31
C VAL A 109 -4.14 -7.70 -6.01
N ARG A 110 -5.31 -7.97 -6.59
CA ARG A 110 -6.51 -7.14 -6.45
C ARG A 110 -7.52 -7.84 -5.56
N ASN A 111 -7.47 -7.58 -4.25
CA ASN A 111 -8.46 -8.12 -3.32
C ASN A 111 -8.83 -7.17 -2.18
N GLN A 112 -9.02 -5.88 -2.49
CA GLN A 112 -9.48 -4.86 -1.55
C GLN A 112 -8.65 -4.86 -0.24
N CYS A 113 -9.27 -4.56 0.91
CA CYS A 113 -8.60 -4.50 2.21
C CYS A 113 -7.97 -5.83 2.67
N SER A 114 -8.38 -6.98 2.12
CA SER A 114 -7.76 -8.28 2.41
C SER A 114 -6.57 -8.58 1.49
N GLY A 115 -6.26 -7.70 0.54
CA GLY A 115 -5.19 -7.86 -0.44
C GLY A 115 -3.85 -8.26 0.18
N PHE A 116 -3.45 -7.66 1.29
CA PHE A 116 -2.19 -8.01 1.96
C PHE A 116 -2.16 -9.47 2.47
N ILE A 117 -3.27 -9.96 3.04
CA ILE A 117 -3.37 -11.34 3.55
C ILE A 117 -3.36 -12.35 2.40
N TYR A 118 -4.01 -12.03 1.29
CA TYR A 118 -3.96 -12.86 0.09
C TYR A 118 -2.58 -12.85 -0.56
N GLY A 119 -1.93 -11.68 -0.64
CA GLY A 119 -0.55 -11.56 -1.09
C GLY A 119 0.42 -12.33 -0.20
N LEU A 120 0.19 -12.36 1.12
CA LEU A 120 0.94 -13.19 2.06
C LEU A 120 0.78 -14.68 1.76
N SER A 121 -0.44 -15.15 1.50
CA SER A 121 -0.69 -16.54 1.11
C SER A 121 0.05 -16.93 -0.17
N ILE A 122 0.13 -16.01 -1.15
CA ILE A 122 0.85 -16.21 -2.40
C ILE A 122 2.37 -16.27 -2.14
N ALA A 123 2.90 -15.28 -1.42
CA ALA A 123 4.33 -15.22 -1.10
C ALA A 123 4.80 -16.45 -0.30
N ASP A 124 4.01 -16.87 0.69
CA ASP A 124 4.30 -18.07 1.47
C ASP A 124 4.31 -19.34 0.61
N ALA A 125 3.36 -19.49 -0.31
CA ALA A 125 3.34 -20.63 -1.22
C ALA A 125 4.59 -20.67 -2.12
N TRP A 126 5.03 -19.52 -2.64
CA TRP A 126 6.23 -19.42 -3.48
C TRP A 126 7.53 -19.69 -2.70
N ILE A 127 7.63 -19.24 -1.45
CA ILE A 127 8.79 -19.54 -0.60
C ILE A 127 8.81 -21.03 -0.22
N ARG A 128 7.68 -21.61 0.20
CA ARG A 128 7.61 -23.02 0.61
C ARG A 128 7.88 -24.01 -0.52
N THR A 129 7.59 -23.62 -1.77
CA THR A 129 7.91 -24.41 -2.96
C THR A 129 9.33 -24.20 -3.47
N GLY A 130 10.07 -23.23 -2.91
CA GLY A 130 11.43 -22.89 -3.32
C GLY A 130 11.51 -22.05 -4.61
N GLN A 131 10.39 -21.49 -5.07
CA GLN A 131 10.34 -20.67 -6.28
C GLN A 131 11.09 -19.34 -6.11
N TYR A 132 10.96 -18.72 -4.94
CA TYR A 132 11.68 -17.50 -4.57
C TYR A 132 12.21 -17.63 -3.13
N GLN A 133 13.30 -16.95 -2.82
CA GLN A 133 13.85 -16.89 -1.46
C GLN A 133 13.39 -15.63 -0.72
N ARG A 134 13.35 -14.49 -1.41
CA ARG A 134 13.04 -13.17 -0.82
C ARG A 134 12.01 -12.45 -1.67
N ILE A 135 10.82 -12.27 -1.09
CA ILE A 135 9.68 -11.63 -1.75
C ILE A 135 9.38 -10.32 -1.04
N LEU A 136 9.29 -9.23 -1.81
CA LEU A 136 8.76 -7.97 -1.32
C LEU A 136 7.23 -7.98 -1.44
N LEU A 137 6.55 -8.18 -0.32
CA LEU A 137 5.09 -8.07 -0.21
C LEU A 137 4.70 -6.66 0.24
N VAL A 138 3.95 -5.94 -0.58
CA VAL A 138 3.59 -4.53 -0.32
C VAL A 138 2.09 -4.33 -0.46
N GLY A 139 1.50 -3.60 0.47
CA GLY A 139 0.16 -3.02 0.31
C GLY A 139 0.26 -1.50 0.27
N ALA A 140 -0.34 -0.86 -0.73
CA ALA A 140 -0.35 0.61 -0.83
C ALA A 140 -1.62 1.10 -1.54
N GLU A 141 -2.24 2.14 -0.97
CA GLU A 141 -3.52 2.67 -1.43
C GLU A 141 -3.55 4.20 -1.38
N VAL A 142 -4.22 4.81 -2.36
CA VAL A 142 -4.45 6.24 -2.51
C VAL A 142 -5.95 6.53 -2.66
N HIS A 143 -6.72 6.21 -1.62
CA HIS A 143 -8.18 6.43 -1.65
C HIS A 143 -8.58 7.91 -1.76
N SER A 144 -7.76 8.83 -1.22
CA SER A 144 -8.10 10.27 -1.15
C SER A 144 -8.45 10.92 -2.50
N ARG A 145 -8.01 10.36 -3.62
CA ARG A 145 -8.33 10.83 -4.98
C ARG A 145 -9.74 10.47 -5.45
N GLY A 146 -10.28 9.36 -4.96
CA GLY A 146 -11.55 8.79 -5.40
C GLY A 146 -12.68 8.89 -4.37
N LEU A 147 -12.49 9.65 -3.28
CA LEU A 147 -13.52 9.79 -2.26
C LEU A 147 -14.71 10.63 -2.77
N ASP A 148 -15.90 10.05 -2.69
CA ASP A 148 -17.14 10.79 -2.77
C ASP A 148 -17.31 11.66 -1.50
N LYS A 149 -17.37 12.97 -1.71
CA LYS A 149 -17.49 13.97 -0.63
C LYS A 149 -18.94 14.38 -0.36
N THR A 150 -19.90 13.80 -1.07
CA THR A 150 -21.33 14.06 -0.86
C THR A 150 -21.87 13.24 0.32
N THR A 151 -23.14 13.47 0.68
CA THR A 151 -23.85 12.71 1.72
C THR A 151 -24.49 11.42 1.19
N ARG A 152 -24.28 11.09 -0.10
CA ARG A 152 -24.87 9.92 -0.74
C ARG A 152 -24.44 8.63 -0.03
N GLY A 153 -25.41 7.82 0.38
CA GLY A 153 -25.17 6.53 1.05
C GLY A 153 -24.90 6.60 2.55
N ARG A 154 -24.97 7.78 3.19
CA ARG A 154 -24.65 7.94 4.61
C ARG A 154 -25.75 7.42 5.56
N ASP A 155 -27.01 7.62 5.19
CA ASP A 155 -28.19 7.33 6.03
C ASP A 155 -29.15 6.32 5.38
N THR A 156 -28.67 5.59 4.38
CA THR A 156 -29.41 4.53 3.66
C THR A 156 -28.82 3.17 3.98
#